data_AF-A0A4R3WYM3-F1
#
_entry.id   AF-A0A4R3WYM3-F1
#
_cell.length_a   1.000
_cell.length_b   1.000
_cell.length_c   1.000
_cell.angle_alpha   90.00
_cell.angle_beta   90.00
_cell.angle_gamma   90.00
#
_symmetry.space_group_name_H-M   'P 1'
#
loop_
_entity.id
_entity.type
_entity.pdbx_description
1 polymer ?
#
loop_
_entity_poly.entity_id
_entity_poly.type
_entity_poly.pdbx_seq_one_letter_code
_entity_poly.pdbx_strand_id
1 'polypeptide(L)'
;MNSTKAKLILCEDCDEQEFFEEVTSAEIVGDSRWMKHYEQVFKDTRDGTYWEISWSRGATEYQDEGPEMVEARQVWPKVVQRTIYSTEKPE
;
A
#
# COMPACT_ATOMS: atom_id res chain seq x y z
N MET A 1 2.04 -15.36 -3.83
CA MET A 1 2.06 -14.48 -2.65
C MET A 1 3.47 -14.46 -2.10
N ASN A 2 4.13 -13.29 -2.08
CA ASN A 2 5.52 -13.13 -1.63
C ASN A 2 5.56 -12.53 -0.21
N SER A 3 5.20 -13.32 0.80
CA SER A 3 5.14 -12.86 2.21
C SER A 3 6.48 -12.34 2.74
N THR A 4 7.62 -12.75 2.14
CA THR A 4 8.95 -12.25 2.47
C THR A 4 9.15 -10.78 2.10
N LYS A 5 8.75 -10.36 0.89
CA LYS A 5 8.81 -8.94 0.47
C LYS A 5 7.93 -8.07 1.36
N ALA A 6 6.74 -8.58 1.69
CA ALA A 6 5.77 -7.89 2.55
C ALA A 6 6.33 -7.61 3.95
N LYS A 7 7.00 -8.60 4.55
CA LYS A 7 7.66 -8.42 5.84
C LYS A 7 8.82 -7.42 5.80
N LEU A 8 9.63 -7.41 4.74
CA LEU A 8 10.74 -6.47 4.61
C LEU A 8 10.27 -5.01 4.54
N ILE A 9 9.08 -4.77 3.98
CA ILE A 9 8.54 -3.41 3.78
C ILE A 9 7.87 -2.87 5.06
N LEU A 10 7.13 -3.72 5.78
CA LEU A 10 6.37 -3.31 6.97
C LEU A 10 7.11 -3.48 8.30
N CYS A 11 8.30 -4.10 8.32
CA CYS A 11 9.07 -4.29 9.53
C CYS A 11 9.84 -3.00 9.90
N GLU A 12 9.59 -2.48 11.09
CA GLU A 12 10.21 -1.24 11.60
C GLU A 12 11.72 -1.40 11.94
N ASP A 13 12.22 -2.64 12.03
CA ASP A 13 13.63 -2.95 12.40
C ASP A 13 14.44 -3.54 11.22
N CYS A 14 13.92 -3.46 9.99
CA CYS A 14 14.65 -3.97 8.81
C CYS A 14 15.43 -2.85 8.11
N ASP A 15 16.76 -2.95 8.08
CA ASP A 15 17.63 -2.06 7.28
C ASP A 15 17.20 -2.01 5.80
N GLU A 16 16.60 -3.07 5.27
CA GLU A 16 16.14 -3.09 3.87
C GLU A 16 14.95 -2.18 3.56
N GLN A 17 14.30 -1.59 4.56
CA GLN A 17 13.17 -0.67 4.36
C GLN A 17 13.58 0.58 3.57
N GLU A 18 14.84 1.01 3.66
CA GLU A 18 15.38 2.17 2.93
C GLU A 18 15.31 2.01 1.41
N PHE A 19 15.22 0.77 0.92
CA PHE A 19 15.13 0.48 -0.51
C PHE A 19 13.69 0.54 -1.04
N PHE A 20 12.70 0.84 -0.20
CA PHE A 20 11.30 0.90 -0.59
C PHE A 20 10.76 2.32 -0.45
N GLU A 21 10.41 2.93 -1.59
CA GLU A 21 9.81 4.25 -1.66
C GLU A 21 8.27 4.13 -1.64
N GLU A 22 7.60 4.89 -0.77
CA GLU A 22 6.14 4.99 -0.73
C GLU A 22 5.62 5.72 -1.97
N VAL A 23 4.89 5.01 -2.84
CA VAL A 23 4.32 5.59 -4.07
C VAL A 23 2.92 6.15 -3.82
N THR A 24 2.16 5.48 -2.96
CA THR A 24 0.85 5.94 -2.49
C THR A 24 0.86 6.02 -0.96
N SER A 25 -0.07 6.78 -0.41
CA SER A 25 -0.36 6.69 1.04
C SER A 25 -1.10 5.39 1.35
N ALA A 26 -1.05 4.94 2.60
CA ALA A 26 -1.86 3.83 3.06
C ALA A 26 -3.36 4.20 3.02
N GLU A 27 -4.15 3.39 2.31
CA GLU A 27 -5.59 3.57 2.18
C GLU A 27 -6.34 2.46 2.92
N ILE A 28 -7.44 2.80 3.60
CA ILE A 28 -8.33 1.79 4.20
C ILE A 28 -9.24 1.26 3.11
N VAL A 29 -9.13 -0.04 2.83
CA VAL A 29 -9.89 -0.71 1.77
C VAL A 29 -11.01 -1.60 2.30
N GLY A 30 -11.04 -1.81 3.61
CA GLY A 30 -12.12 -2.49 4.30
C GLY A 30 -12.04 -2.33 5.80
N ASP A 31 -13.17 -2.52 6.45
CA ASP A 31 -13.27 -2.58 7.89
C ASP A 31 -14.10 -3.79 8.32
N SER A 32 -13.71 -4.35 9.45
CA SER A 32 -14.41 -5.37 10.20
C SER A 32 -14.57 -4.89 11.63
N ARG A 33 -15.45 -5.53 12.40
CA ARG A 33 -15.67 -5.19 13.82
C ARG A 33 -14.37 -5.13 14.65
N TRP A 34 -13.37 -5.92 14.29
CA TRP A 34 -12.13 -6.06 15.05
C TRP A 34 -10.88 -5.59 14.31
N MET A 35 -10.98 -5.31 13.01
CA MET A 35 -9.82 -5.09 12.15
C MET A 35 -10.11 -4.01 11.11
N LYS A 36 -9.09 -3.22 10.78
CA LYS A 36 -9.06 -2.36 9.60
C LYS A 36 -8.09 -2.96 8.59
N HIS A 37 -8.48 -2.98 7.33
CA HIS A 37 -7.70 -3.49 6.22
C HIS A 37 -7.12 -2.33 5.43
N TYR A 38 -5.82 -2.39 5.17
CA TYR A 38 -5.03 -1.34 4.53
C TYR A 38 -4.39 -1.88 3.24
N GLU A 39 -4.26 -1.01 2.24
CA GLU A 39 -3.46 -1.24 1.05
C GLU A 39 -2.54 -0.04 0.79
N GLN A 40 -1.33 -0.31 0.31
CA GLN A 40 -0.37 0.72 -0.08
C GLN A 40 0.58 0.20 -1.15
N VAL A 41 1.01 1.08 -2.06
CA VAL A 41 1.99 0.75 -3.11
C VAL A 41 3.36 1.32 -2.76
N PHE A 42 4.37 0.46 -2.88
CA PHE A 42 5.78 0.77 -2.71
C PHE A 42 6.54 0.49 -4.01
N LYS A 43 7.65 1.20 -4.21
CA LYS A 43 8.59 0.98 -5.30
C LYS A 43 9.92 0.52 -4.73
N ASP A 44 10.42 -0.62 -5.20
CA ASP A 44 11.77 -1.06 -4.89
C ASP A 44 12.78 -0.22 -5.71
N THR A 45 13.64 0.54 -5.04
CA THR A 45 14.60 1.44 -5.67
C THR A 45 15.79 0.68 -6.28
N ARG A 46 16.00 -0.59 -5.93
CA ARG A 46 17.11 -1.42 -6.43
C ARG A 46 16.85 -1.90 -7.86
N ASP A 47 15.61 -2.30 -8.14
CA ASP A 47 15.21 -2.90 -9.42
C ASP A 47 14.11 -2.14 -10.16
N GLY A 48 13.46 -1.16 -9.51
CA GLY A 48 12.41 -0.32 -10.08
C GLY A 48 11.02 -0.97 -10.15
N THR A 49 10.82 -2.14 -9.53
CA THR A 49 9.52 -2.82 -9.49
C THR A 49 8.56 -2.23 -8.46
N TYR A 50 7.27 -2.35 -8.74
CA TYR A 50 6.20 -1.86 -7.86
C TYR A 50 5.52 -3.01 -7.15
N TRP A 51 5.22 -2.81 -5.87
CA TRP A 51 4.63 -3.80 -4.98
C TRP A 51 3.47 -3.17 -4.24
N GLU A 52 2.30 -3.78 -4.35
CA GLU A 52 1.17 -3.46 -3.49
C GLU A 52 1.23 -4.40 -2.28
N ILE A 53 1.17 -3.80 -1.10
CA ILE A 53 1.17 -4.46 0.18
C ILE A 53 -0.19 -4.25 0.82
N SER A 54 -0.82 -5.33 1.23
CA SER A 54 -2.07 -5.32 1.97
C SER A 54 -1.84 -5.89 3.37
N TRP A 55 -2.33 -5.22 4.40
CA TRP A 55 -2.22 -5.67 5.79
C TRP A 55 -3.45 -5.27 6.58
N SER A 56 -3.56 -5.81 7.78
CA SER A 56 -4.63 -5.48 8.72
C SER A 56 -4.06 -4.99 10.03
N ARG A 57 -4.82 -4.17 10.75
CA ARG A 57 -4.50 -3.70 12.10
C ARG A 57 -5.72 -3.77 12.99
N GLY A 58 -5.50 -3.93 14.28
CA GLY A 58 -6.59 -3.90 15.26
C GLY A 58 -7.39 -2.61 15.15
N ALA A 59 -8.72 -2.72 15.17
CA ALA A 59 -9.59 -1.55 15.04
C ALA A 59 -9.56 -0.63 16.28
N THR A 60 -9.01 -1.11 17.40
CA THR A 60 -8.87 -0.38 18.67
C THR A 60 -7.42 -0.40 19.16
N GLU A 61 -7.00 0.61 19.93
CA GLU A 61 -5.61 0.71 20.46
C GLU A 61 -5.17 -0.51 21.26
N TYR A 62 -6.07 -1.14 22.02
CA TYR A 62 -5.75 -2.37 22.77
C TYR A 62 -5.59 -3.61 21.89
N GLN A 63 -5.88 -3.51 20.59
CA GLN A 63 -5.81 -4.59 19.61
C GLN A 63 -4.79 -4.28 18.50
N ASP A 64 -4.18 -3.09 18.48
CA ASP A 64 -3.17 -2.73 17.48
C ASP A 64 -1.79 -3.24 17.93
N GLU A 65 -1.51 -4.52 17.68
CA GLU A 65 -0.21 -5.14 17.93
C GLU A 65 0.75 -5.02 16.74
N GLY A 66 0.39 -4.19 15.75
CA GLY A 66 1.12 -4.01 14.50
C GLY A 66 0.43 -4.66 13.30
N PRO A 67 1.10 -4.67 12.13
CA PRO A 67 0.54 -5.19 10.89
C PRO A 67 0.37 -6.72 10.89
N GLU A 68 -0.86 -7.17 10.69
CA GLU A 68 -1.27 -8.57 10.57
C GLU A 68 -1.74 -8.90 9.15
N MET A 69 -1.87 -10.20 8.82
CA MET A 69 -2.35 -10.69 7.52
C MET A 69 -1.67 -10.02 6.33
N VAL A 70 -0.34 -9.90 6.40
CA VAL A 70 0.44 -9.16 5.41
C VAL A 70 0.60 -9.97 4.13
N GLU A 71 0.19 -9.39 3.01
CA GLU A 71 0.38 -9.93 1.68
C GLU A 71 1.10 -8.92 0.76
N ALA A 72 1.93 -9.44 -0.14
CA ALA A 72 2.58 -8.65 -1.19
C ALA A 72 2.26 -9.23 -2.56
N ARG A 73 1.85 -8.35 -3.47
CA ARG A 73 1.73 -8.64 -4.90
C ARG A 73 2.47 -7.61 -5.73
N GLN A 74 3.17 -8.08 -6.77
CA GLN A 74 3.79 -7.19 -7.73
C GLN A 74 2.70 -6.55 -8.59
N VAL A 75 2.81 -5.24 -8.80
CA VAL A 75 1.86 -4.45 -9.60
C VAL A 75 2.59 -3.64 -10.67
N TRP A 76 1.83 -3.10 -11.61
CA TRP A 76 2.35 -2.26 -12.69
C TRP A 76 1.52 -0.99 -12.81
N PRO A 77 2.16 0.17 -13.10
CA PRO A 77 1.44 1.41 -13.28
C PRO A 77 0.48 1.31 -14.47
N LYS A 78 -0.77 1.71 -14.25
CA LYS A 78 -1.79 1.78 -15.30
C LYS A 78 -1.96 3.22 -15.74
N VAL A 79 -1.67 3.52 -17.00
CA VAL A 79 -1.93 4.84 -17.58
C VAL A 79 -3.43 4.96 -17.88
N VAL A 80 -4.10 5.95 -17.27
CA VAL A 80 -5.53 6.23 -17.48
C VAL A 80 -5.68 7.56 -18.20
N GLN A 81 -6.30 7.55 -19.38
CA GLN A 81 -6.70 8.78 -20.08
C GLN A 81 -8.10 9.17 -19.60
N ARG A 82 -8.24 10.40 -19.08
CA ARG A 82 -9.53 10.94 -18.63
C ARG A 82 -9.89 12.17 -19.46
N THR A 83 -11.04 12.13 -20.12
CA THR A 83 -11.66 13.33 -20.71
C THR A 83 -12.45 14.05 -19.61
N ILE A 84 -12.10 15.31 -19.35
CA ILE A 84 -12.80 16.17 -18.39
C ILE A 84 -13.66 17.14 -19.19
N TYR A 85 -14.95 17.15 -18.91
CA TYR A 85 -15.91 18.08 -19.51
C TYR A 85 -16.14 19.25 -18.55
N SER A 86 -15.99 20.49 -19.03
CA SER A 86 -16.34 21.71 -18.29
C SER A 86 -17.59 22.36 -18.89
N THR A 87 -18.36 23.05 -18.06
CA THR A 87 -19.50 23.89 -18.48
C THR A 87 -19.06 25.23 -19.06
N GLU A 88 -17.80 25.60 -18.87
CA GLU A 88 -17.23 26.83 -19.36
C GLU A 88 -16.86 26.68 -20.84
N LYS A 89 -17.34 27.61 -21.66
CA LYS A 89 -16.95 27.68 -23.07
C LYS A 89 -15.51 28.21 -23.13
N PRO A 90 -14.58 27.54 -23.81
CA PRO A 90 -13.24 28.09 -24.02
C PRO A 90 -13.34 29.36 -24.88
N GLU A 91 -12.70 30.44 -24.43
CA GLU A 91 -12.59 31.73 -25.15
C GLU A 91 -11.69 31.63 -26.39
#